data_AF-A0A1U7NYR7-F1
#
_entry.id   AF-A0A1U7NYR7-F1
#
_cell.length_a   1.000
_cell.length_b   1.000
_cell.length_c   1.000
_cell.angle_alpha   90.00
_cell.angle_beta   90.00
_cell.angle_gamma   90.00
#
_symmetry.space_group_name_H-M   'P 1'
#
loop_
_entity.id
_entity.type
_entity.pdbx_description
1 polymer ?
#
loop_
_entity_poly.entity_id
_entity_poly.type
_entity_poly.pdbx_seq_one_letter_code
_entity_poly.pdbx_strand_id
1 'polypeptide(L)'
;MKEPMTTDQLLQGLKHYRRIARQDMLRAPETPWPDAFLKHAECRREVYVALGTYAEKHAPDDVITHALELYQTIPFSTGTPENEHPDLKGKENALENFFLLVGLDPKTRREARSRRPKLAAPETVSPGEVATGS
;
A
#
# COMPACT_ATOMS: atom_id res chain seq x y z
N MET A 1 -1.35 -29.03 8.95
CA MET A 1 -1.97 -27.69 9.06
C MET A 1 -0.85 -26.72 9.36
N LYS A 2 -0.78 -25.56 8.69
CA LYS A 2 0.19 -24.52 9.05
C LYS A 2 -0.29 -23.91 10.37
N GLU A 3 0.58 -23.81 11.37
CA GLU A 3 0.20 -23.19 12.65
C GLU A 3 -0.28 -21.76 12.43
N PRO A 4 -1.32 -21.32 13.17
CA PRO A 4 -1.81 -19.95 13.08
C PRO A 4 -0.72 -18.99 13.56
N MET A 5 -0.53 -17.92 12.80
CA MET A 5 0.47 -16.91 13.08
C MET A 5 0.14 -16.16 14.37
N THR A 6 1.09 -16.07 15.30
CA THR A 6 0.88 -15.37 16.58
C THR A 6 1.02 -13.85 16.42
N THR A 7 0.46 -13.09 17.36
CA THR A 7 0.63 -11.63 17.41
C THR A 7 2.10 -11.22 17.49
N ASP A 8 2.93 -11.96 18.24
CA ASP A 8 4.37 -11.66 18.32
C ASP A 8 5.09 -11.87 16.99
N GLN A 9 4.77 -12.96 16.28
CA GLN A 9 5.30 -13.22 14.94
C GLN A 9 4.87 -12.13 13.95
N LEU A 10 3.62 -11.67 14.05
CA LEU A 10 3.07 -10.56 13.28
C LEU A 10 3.83 -9.26 13.51
N LEU A 11 3.99 -8.87 14.77
CA LEU A 11 4.72 -7.65 15.14
C LEU A 11 6.19 -7.73 14.71
N GLN A 12 6.83 -8.90 14.84
CA GLN A 12 8.20 -9.10 14.39
C GLN A 12 8.35 -8.97 12.87
N GLY A 13 7.42 -9.56 12.11
CA GLY A 13 7.37 -9.45 10.64
C GLY A 13 7.16 -8.01 10.17
N LEU A 14 6.21 -7.30 10.77
CA LEU A 14 5.94 -5.89 10.48
C LEU A 14 7.14 -5.00 10.84
N LYS A 15 7.80 -5.23 11.98
CA LYS A 15 9.04 -4.54 12.35
C LYS A 15 10.15 -4.77 11.32
N HIS A 16 10.28 -5.99 10.80
CA HIS A 16 11.25 -6.33 9.76
C HIS A 16 10.96 -5.58 8.46
N TYR A 17 9.72 -5.60 7.97
CA TYR A 17 9.33 -4.87 6.76
C TYR A 17 9.45 -3.35 6.90
N ARG A 18 9.14 -2.78 8.06
CA ARG A 18 9.40 -1.37 8.37
C ARG A 18 10.88 -1.02 8.26
N ARG A 19 11.78 -1.93 8.67
CA ARG A 19 13.23 -1.73 8.55
C ARG A 19 13.68 -1.78 7.09
N ILE A 20 13.16 -2.71 6.27
CA ILE A 20 13.46 -2.77 4.84
C ILE A 20 13.02 -1.47 4.15
N ALA A 21 11.78 -1.03 4.36
CA ALA A 21 11.29 0.21 3.76
C ALA A 21 12.15 1.43 4.16
N ARG A 22 12.63 1.49 5.41
CA ARG A 22 13.60 2.53 5.83
C ARG A 22 14.93 2.43 5.08
N GLN A 23 15.43 1.23 4.82
CA GLN A 23 16.66 1.05 4.03
C GLN A 23 16.44 1.49 2.59
N ASP A 24 15.27 1.22 2.01
CA ASP A 24 14.92 1.70 0.67
C ASP A 24 14.89 3.23 0.59
N MET A 25 14.33 3.92 1.59
CA MET A 25 14.38 5.38 1.65
C MET A 25 15.81 5.94 1.58
N LEU A 26 16.78 5.30 2.26
CA LEU A 26 18.19 5.73 2.26
C LEU A 26 18.88 5.54 0.90
N ARG A 27 18.38 4.61 0.08
CA ARG A 27 18.92 4.29 -1.24
C ARG A 27 18.25 5.07 -2.37
N ALA A 28 17.19 5.84 -2.08
CA ALA A 28 16.45 6.59 -3.10
C ALA A 28 17.33 7.45 -4.02
N PRO A 29 18.38 8.17 -3.54
CA PRO A 29 19.26 8.96 -4.41
C PRO A 29 20.03 8.17 -5.47
N GLU A 30 20.15 6.85 -5.31
CA GLU A 30 20.85 5.96 -6.23
C GLU A 30 19.94 5.41 -7.35
N THR A 31 18.66 5.80 -7.37
CA THR A 31 17.66 5.24 -8.29
C THR A 31 17.37 6.17 -9.46
N PRO A 32 16.82 5.66 -10.59
CA PRO A 32 16.48 6.49 -11.76
C PRO A 32 15.44 7.59 -11.47
N TRP A 33 14.61 7.40 -10.44
CA TRP A 33 13.55 8.33 -10.06
C TRP A 33 13.55 8.54 -8.53
N PRO A 34 14.51 9.31 -7.98
CA PRO A 34 14.73 9.39 -6.53
C PRO A 34 13.48 9.77 -5.72
N ASP A 35 12.74 10.79 -6.16
CA ASP A 35 11.54 11.25 -5.45
C ASP A 35 10.42 10.22 -5.46
N ALA A 36 10.20 9.56 -6.61
CA ALA A 36 9.19 8.51 -6.73
C ALA A 36 9.57 7.28 -5.89
N PHE A 37 10.84 6.89 -5.90
CA PHE A 37 11.34 5.78 -5.10
C PHE A 37 11.26 6.06 -3.59
N LEU A 38 11.64 7.28 -3.18
CA LEU A 38 11.50 7.73 -1.80
C LEU A 38 10.04 7.68 -1.36
N LYS A 39 9.14 8.28 -2.15
CA LYS A 39 7.70 8.31 -1.83
C LYS A 39 7.10 6.91 -1.73
N HIS A 40 7.50 6.01 -2.63
CA HIS A 40 7.08 4.61 -2.59
C HIS A 40 7.53 3.93 -1.30
N ALA A 41 8.80 4.10 -0.89
CA ALA A 41 9.35 3.53 0.34
C ALA A 41 8.71 4.12 1.60
N GLU A 42 8.42 5.42 1.62
CA GLU A 42 7.68 6.10 2.70
C GLU A 42 6.30 5.50 2.89
N CYS A 43 5.51 5.40 1.80
CA CYS A 43 4.17 4.84 1.85
C CYS A 43 4.17 3.38 2.31
N ARG A 44 5.16 2.58 1.91
CA ARG A 44 5.34 1.22 2.47
C ARG A 44 5.54 1.25 3.97
N ARG A 45 6.44 2.11 4.44
CA ARG A 45 6.76 2.23 5.86
C ARG A 45 5.55 2.68 6.67
N GLU A 46 4.77 3.64 6.17
CA GLU A 46 3.54 4.14 6.80
C GLU A 46 2.52 3.01 6.99
N VAL A 47 2.27 2.20 5.96
CA VAL A 47 1.36 1.04 6.06
C VAL A 47 1.85 0.05 7.12
N TYR A 48 3.13 -0.31 7.14
CA TYR A 48 3.65 -1.24 8.16
C TYR A 48 3.57 -0.68 9.57
N VAL A 49 3.71 0.64 9.75
CA VAL A 49 3.49 1.30 11.05
C VAL A 49 2.02 1.20 11.44
N ALA A 50 1.09 1.55 10.55
CA ALA A 50 -0.34 1.49 10.81
C ALA A 50 -0.80 0.07 11.19
N LEU A 51 -0.39 -0.94 10.42
CA LEU A 51 -0.69 -2.35 10.72
C LEU A 51 -0.06 -2.80 12.04
N GLY A 52 1.16 -2.35 12.35
CA GLY A 52 1.82 -2.66 13.61
C GLY A 52 1.08 -2.09 14.82
N THR A 53 0.71 -0.81 14.74
CA THR A 53 -0.07 -0.13 15.79
C THR A 53 -1.46 -0.75 15.95
N TYR A 54 -2.09 -1.20 14.86
CA TYR A 54 -3.36 -1.91 14.95
C TYR A 54 -3.19 -3.30 15.60
N ALA A 55 -2.14 -4.04 15.23
CA ALA A 55 -1.81 -5.37 15.76
C ALA A 55 -1.45 -5.37 17.26
N GLU A 56 -0.99 -4.26 17.82
CA GLU A 56 -0.76 -4.13 19.27
C GLU A 56 -2.05 -4.26 20.10
N LYS A 57 -3.22 -4.11 19.49
CA LYS A 57 -4.52 -4.05 20.18
C LYS A 57 -5.55 -5.07 19.69
N HIS A 58 -5.25 -5.81 18.62
CA HIS A 58 -6.22 -6.67 17.94
C HIS A 58 -5.61 -8.05 17.63
N ALA A 59 -6.48 -9.05 17.43
CA ALA A 59 -6.03 -10.39 17.06
C ALA A 59 -5.51 -10.42 15.61
N PRO A 60 -4.62 -11.36 15.24
CA PRO A 60 -4.07 -11.44 13.89
C PRO A 60 -5.12 -11.43 12.77
N ASP A 61 -6.25 -12.13 12.96
CA ASP A 61 -7.34 -12.18 11.97
C ASP A 61 -8.01 -10.81 11.76
N ASP A 62 -8.13 -10.00 12.82
CA ASP A 62 -8.65 -8.62 12.73
C ASP A 62 -7.66 -7.75 11.95
N VAL A 63 -6.36 -7.92 12.15
CA VAL A 63 -5.33 -7.18 11.41
C VAL A 63 -5.35 -7.54 9.92
N ILE A 64 -5.58 -8.83 9.59
CA ILE A 64 -5.73 -9.29 8.21
C ILE A 64 -6.97 -8.65 7.59
N THR A 65 -8.10 -8.63 8.30
CA THR A 65 -9.34 -8.00 7.84
C THR A 65 -9.14 -6.50 7.60
N HIS A 66 -8.51 -5.80 8.54
CA HIS A 66 -8.18 -4.38 8.40
C HIS A 66 -7.24 -4.11 7.19
N ALA A 67 -6.24 -4.96 6.97
CA ALA A 67 -5.36 -4.85 5.81
C ALA A 67 -6.12 -5.05 4.48
N LEU A 68 -7.10 -5.96 4.43
CA LEU A 68 -7.96 -6.16 3.27
C LEU A 68 -8.87 -4.97 2.99
N GLU A 69 -9.37 -4.30 4.02
CA GLU A 69 -10.14 -3.05 3.89
C GLU A 69 -9.28 -1.94 3.29
N LEU A 70 -8.09 -1.70 3.85
CA LEU A 70 -7.13 -0.73 3.32
C LEU A 70 -6.74 -1.04 1.87
N TYR A 71 -6.58 -2.32 1.53
CA TYR A 71 -6.24 -2.73 0.17
C TYR A 71 -7.33 -2.41 -0.84
N GLN A 72 -8.60 -2.60 -0.44
CA GLN A 72 -9.76 -2.32 -1.28
C GLN A 72 -9.94 -0.83 -1.59
N THR A 73 -9.37 0.08 -0.78
CA THR A 73 -9.44 1.52 -1.05
C THR A 73 -8.42 2.01 -2.08
N ILE A 74 -7.44 1.19 -2.48
CA ILE A 74 -6.35 1.63 -3.37
C ILE A 74 -6.79 1.51 -4.83
N PRO A 75 -6.82 2.61 -5.61
CA PRO A 75 -7.14 2.54 -7.03
C PRO A 75 -6.13 1.71 -7.83
N PHE A 76 -6.57 1.13 -8.95
CA PHE A 76 -5.68 0.46 -9.90
C PHE A 76 -4.82 1.45 -10.66
N SER A 77 -3.51 1.50 -10.37
CA SER A 77 -2.51 2.24 -11.13
C SER A 77 -1.78 1.36 -12.16
N THR A 78 -2.32 0.19 -12.52
CA THR A 78 -1.71 -0.71 -13.52
C THR A 78 -1.65 -0.04 -14.89
N GLY A 79 -0.54 -0.23 -15.61
CA GLY A 79 -0.34 0.38 -16.94
C GLY A 79 0.25 1.79 -16.92
N THR A 80 0.48 2.37 -15.73
CA THR A 80 1.18 3.65 -15.57
C THR A 80 2.71 3.45 -15.44
N PRO A 81 3.54 4.39 -15.92
CA PRO A 81 5.00 4.39 -15.73
C PRO A 81 5.42 4.18 -14.28
N GLU A 82 6.56 3.52 -14.05
CA GLU A 82 7.05 3.15 -12.70
C GLU A 82 7.09 4.33 -11.72
N ASN A 83 7.48 5.50 -12.18
CA ASN A 83 7.60 6.73 -11.40
C ASN A 83 6.27 7.46 -11.14
N GLU A 84 5.16 7.03 -11.77
CA GLU A 84 3.83 7.58 -11.54
C GLU A 84 3.08 6.84 -10.43
N HIS A 85 2.24 7.58 -9.70
CA HIS A 85 1.49 7.09 -8.53
C HIS A 85 2.35 6.30 -7.52
N PRO A 86 3.55 6.78 -7.15
CA PRO A 86 4.45 6.05 -6.26
C PRO A 86 3.82 5.81 -4.87
N ASP A 87 2.92 6.68 -4.44
CA ASP A 87 2.14 6.55 -3.22
C ASP A 87 1.16 5.37 -3.28
N LEU A 88 0.34 5.26 -4.35
CA LEU A 88 -0.60 4.16 -4.53
C LEU A 88 0.14 2.82 -4.66
N LYS A 89 1.19 2.81 -5.49
CA LYS A 89 2.04 1.63 -5.71
C LYS A 89 2.76 1.20 -4.44
N GLY A 90 3.24 2.15 -3.63
CA GLY A 90 3.87 1.88 -2.35
C GLY A 90 2.91 1.24 -1.35
N LYS A 91 1.69 1.78 -1.21
CA LYS A 91 0.65 1.20 -0.34
C LYS A 91 0.23 -0.19 -0.81
N GLU A 92 0.01 -0.36 -2.11
CA GLU A 92 -0.30 -1.66 -2.72
C GLU A 92 0.82 -2.66 -2.42
N ASN A 93 2.06 -2.32 -2.73
CA ASN A 93 3.22 -3.19 -2.48
C ASN A 93 3.35 -3.59 -1.00
N ALA A 94 3.07 -2.67 -0.08
CA ALA A 94 3.12 -2.94 1.35
C ALA A 94 2.12 -4.03 1.76
N LEU A 95 0.87 -3.86 1.32
CA LEU A 95 -0.23 -4.78 1.64
C LEU A 95 -0.05 -6.13 0.94
N GLU A 96 0.43 -6.14 -0.30
CA GLU A 96 0.74 -7.37 -1.03
C GLU A 96 1.84 -8.19 -0.33
N ASN A 97 2.90 -7.54 0.14
CA ASN A 97 3.94 -8.18 0.95
C ASN A 97 3.41 -8.64 2.32
N PHE A 98 2.52 -7.86 2.93
CA PHE A 98 1.86 -8.26 4.18
C PHE A 98 1.02 -9.54 4.00
N PHE A 99 0.27 -9.66 2.91
CA PHE A 99 -0.51 -10.87 2.60
C PHE A 99 0.39 -12.10 2.41
N LEU A 100 1.58 -11.93 1.84
CA LEU A 100 2.58 -12.99 1.77
C LEU A 100 3.11 -13.39 3.16
N LEU A 101 3.39 -12.41 4.02
CA LEU A 101 3.85 -12.63 5.39
C LEU A 101 2.86 -13.48 6.20
N VAL A 102 1.58 -13.13 6.17
CA VAL A 102 0.53 -13.84 6.92
C VAL A 102 0.06 -15.13 6.22
N GLY A 103 0.54 -15.40 5.01
CA GLY A 103 0.14 -16.56 4.23
C GLY A 103 -1.33 -16.53 3.81
N LEU A 104 -1.86 -15.34 3.50
CA LEU A 104 -3.23 -15.15 3.02
C LEU A 104 -3.47 -16.02 1.78
N ASP A 105 -4.62 -16.70 1.75
CA ASP A 105 -4.92 -17.59 0.65
C ASP A 105 -5.07 -16.81 -0.68
N PRO A 106 -4.66 -17.39 -1.82
CA PRO A 106 -4.73 -16.70 -3.11
C PRO A 106 -6.15 -16.32 -3.55
N LYS A 107 -7.19 -17.02 -3.07
CA LYS A 107 -8.58 -16.75 -3.49
C LYS A 107 -9.08 -15.47 -2.81
N THR A 108 -8.95 -15.35 -1.50
CA THR A 108 -9.31 -14.14 -0.74
C THR A 108 -8.54 -12.92 -1.25
N ARG A 109 -7.24 -13.09 -1.52
CA ARG A 109 -6.43 -12.01 -2.12
C ARG A 109 -6.96 -11.55 -3.48
N ARG A 110 -7.36 -12.49 -4.36
CA ARG A 110 -7.95 -12.18 -5.67
C ARG A 110 -9.30 -11.48 -5.54
N GLU A 111 -10.14 -11.92 -4.60
CA GLU A 111 -11.45 -11.31 -4.33
C GLU A 111 -11.33 -9.88 -3.80
N ALA A 112 -10.39 -9.62 -2.89
CA ALA A 112 -10.14 -8.26 -2.42
C ALA A 112 -9.60 -7.37 -3.54
N ARG A 113 -8.72 -7.91 -4.40
CA ARG A 113 -8.20 -7.18 -5.57
C ARG A 113 -9.32 -6.78 -6.53
N SER A 114 -10.28 -7.65 -6.83
CA SER A 114 -11.36 -7.33 -7.78
C SER A 114 -12.31 -6.23 -7.31
N ARG A 115 -12.33 -5.91 -6.00
CA ARG A 115 -13.15 -4.85 -5.41
C ARG A 115 -12.49 -3.47 -5.43
N ARG A 116 -11.22 -3.38 -5.84
CA ARG A 116 -10.49 -2.10 -5.89
C ARG A 116 -11.08 -1.17 -6.96
N PRO A 117 -11.13 0.15 -6.70
CA PRO A 117 -11.62 1.11 -7.67
C PRO A 117 -10.65 1.27 -8.84
N LYS A 118 -11.15 1.71 -10.00
CA LYS A 118 -10.28 2.19 -11.08
C LYS A 118 -9.69 3.54 -10.69
N LEU A 119 -8.50 3.85 -11.20
CA LEU A 119 -7.98 5.22 -11.10
C LEU A 119 -8.98 6.16 -11.77
N ALA A 120 -9.40 7.21 -11.06
CA ALA A 120 -10.25 8.23 -11.66
C ALA A 120 -9.51 8.84 -12.85
N ALA A 121 -10.20 9.04 -13.97
CA ALA A 121 -9.65 9.81 -15.07
C ALA A 121 -9.31 11.21 -14.53
N PRO A 122 -8.18 11.82 -14.92
CA PRO A 122 -7.92 13.21 -14.56
C PRO A 122 -9.13 14.03 -15.00
N GLU A 123 -9.71 14.82 -14.09
CA GLU A 123 -10.81 15.70 -14.41
C GLU A 123 -10.38 16.54 -15.62
N THR A 124 -11.02 16.32 -16.76
CA THR A 124 -10.88 17.20 -17.91
C THR A 124 -11.51 18.51 -17.48
N VAL A 125 -10.69 19.45 -17.00
CA VAL A 125 -11.10 20.82 -16.80
C VAL A 125 -11.44 21.36 -18.18
N SER A 126 -12.73 21.34 -18.54
CA SER A 126 -13.22 21.98 -19.76
C SER A 126 -12.92 23.47 -19.66
N PRO A 127 -12.14 24.05 -20.59
CA PRO A 127 -11.91 25.49 -20.61
C PRO A 127 -13.18 26.13 -21.19
N GLY A 128 -14.07 26.58 -20.32
CA GLY A 128 -15.35 27.12 -20.78
C GLY A 128 -16.14 27.82 -19.70
N GLU A 129 -15.59 28.87 -19.10
CA GLU A 129 -16.36 30.08 -18.79
C GLU A 129 -15.42 31.24 -18.44
N VAL A 130 -14.78 31.85 -19.46
CA VAL A 130 -14.29 33.23 -19.30
C VAL A 130 -15.49 34.14 -19.55
N ALA A 131 -16.31 34.32 -18.53
CA ALA A 131 -17.28 35.40 -18.48
C ALA A 131 -16.53 36.70 -18.19
N THR A 132 -16.08 37.40 -19.23
CA THR A 132 -15.73 38.83 -19.10
C THR A 132 -17.03 39.61 -19.01
N GLY A 133 -17.48 39.81 -17.77
CA GLY A 133 -18.49 40.79 -17.42
C GLY A 133 -17.85 42.10 -17.00
N SER A 134 -18.23 43.16 -17.71
CA SER A 134 -18.12 44.61 -17.44
C SER A 134 -16.77 45.29 -17.62
#